data_AF-A0A170WSQ9-F1
#
_entry.id   AF-A0A170WSQ9-F1
#
_cell.length_a   1.000
_cell.length_b   1.000
_cell.length_c   1.000
_cell.angle_alpha   90.00
_cell.angle_beta   90.00
_cell.angle_gamma   90.00
#
_symmetry.space_group_name_H-M   'P 1'
#
loop_
_entity.id
_entity.type
_entity.pdbx_description
1 polymer ?
#
loop_
_entity_poly.entity_id
_entity_poly.type
_entity_poly.pdbx_seq_one_letter_code
_entity_poly.pdbx_strand_id
1 'polypeptide(L)'
;VTCEPDIQLKRLMERDLKGIELAKIGKLNAQMPLEEKARLANFVIDNNGSFEETREQVNQVVAVLKADKFHLQNKNSILFSYNLFILLIIYLCCLGYLDKTKVSNVKK
;
A
#
# COMPACT_ATOMS: atom_id res chain seq x y z
N VAL A 1 15.23 -2.32 3.13
CA VAL A 1 16.59 -1.72 3.23
C VAL A 1 17.47 -2.67 4.01
N THR A 2 18.58 -3.11 3.42
CA THR A 2 19.55 -4.05 4.01
C THR A 2 20.94 -3.43 4.01
N CYS A 3 21.79 -3.85 4.94
CA CYS A 3 23.23 -3.56 4.95
C CYS A 3 23.98 -4.74 5.59
N GLU A 4 25.30 -4.84 5.41
CA GLU A 4 26.08 -5.91 6.00
C GLU A 4 26.01 -5.90 7.54
N PRO A 5 26.00 -7.06 8.22
CA PRO A 5 25.86 -7.16 9.67
C PRO A 5 26.90 -6.35 10.45
N ASP A 6 28.16 -6.37 9.99
CA ASP A 6 29.26 -5.66 10.65
C ASP A 6 29.12 -4.14 10.53
N ILE A 7 28.68 -3.67 9.36
CA ILE A 7 28.36 -2.26 9.11
C ILE A 7 27.15 -1.83 9.94
N GLN A 8 26.15 -2.69 10.08
CA GLN A 8 24.96 -2.44 10.88
C GLN A 8 25.31 -2.29 12.37
N LEU A 9 26.15 -3.19 12.89
CA LEU A 9 26.63 -3.13 14.27
C LEU A 9 27.48 -1.89 14.50
N LYS A 10 28.41 -1.56 13.60
CA LYS A 10 29.23 -0.36 13.68
C LYS A 10 28.40 0.92 13.71
N ARG A 11 27.42 1.07 12.82
CA ARG A 11 26.49 2.22 12.81
C ARG A 11 25.67 2.31 14.10
N LEU A 12 25.23 1.17 14.64
CA LEU A 12 24.53 1.11 15.92
C LEU A 12 25.45 1.50 17.09
N MET A 13 26.73 1.15 17.00
CA MET A 13 27.75 1.52 17.98
C MET A 13 28.00 3.03 17.97
N GLU A 14 28.16 3.63 16.80
CA GLU A 14 28.43 5.07 16.60
C GLU A 14 27.22 5.95 16.97
N ARG A 15 25.99 5.49 16.72
CA ARG A 15 24.75 6.25 16.99
C ARG A 15 24.40 6.33 18.48
N ASP A 16 24.47 5.21 19.19
CA ASP A 16 24.12 5.16 20.61
C ASP A 16 25.36 5.49 21.46
N LEU A 17 25.55 6.78 21.79
CA LEU A 17 26.68 7.36 22.53
C LEU A 17 26.93 6.77 23.95
N LYS A 18 26.16 5.77 24.39
CA LYS A 18 26.30 5.10 25.68
C LYS A 18 26.10 3.60 25.56
N GLY A 19 27.18 2.85 25.78
CA GLY A 19 27.17 1.64 26.62
C GLY A 19 26.83 0.30 25.97
N ILE A 20 27.82 -0.60 26.06
CA ILE A 20 27.75 -2.07 26.09
C ILE A 20 27.43 -2.77 24.75
N GLU A 21 28.45 -3.35 24.13
CA GLU A 21 28.33 -4.19 22.92
C GLU A 21 27.28 -5.30 23.08
N LEU A 22 27.24 -5.98 24.23
CA LEU A 22 26.25 -7.02 24.52
C LEU A 22 24.80 -6.53 24.45
N ALA A 23 24.51 -5.31 24.91
CA ALA A 23 23.17 -4.73 24.82
C ALA A 23 22.81 -4.38 23.36
N LYS A 24 23.81 -4.00 22.55
CA LYS A 24 23.63 -3.69 21.11
C LYS A 24 23.46 -4.96 20.28
N ILE A 25 24.19 -6.04 20.59
CA ILE A 25 23.98 -7.38 20.04
C ILE A 25 22.58 -7.89 20.41
N GLY A 26 22.13 -7.67 21.65
CA GLY A 26 20.77 -7.99 22.07
C GLY A 26 19.69 -7.26 21.24
N LYS A 27 19.88 -5.96 20.95
CA LYS A 27 18.98 -5.20 20.07
C LYS A 27 19.00 -5.67 18.61
N LEU A 28 20.14 -6.16 18.13
CA LEU A 28 20.27 -6.74 16.79
C LEU A 28 19.55 -8.08 16.71
N ASN A 29 19.76 -8.95 17.69
CA ASN A 29 19.14 -10.28 17.78
C ASN A 29 17.64 -10.22 18.08
N ALA A 30 17.15 -9.14 18.70
CA ALA A 30 15.72 -8.92 18.90
C ALA A 30 14.98 -8.52 17.61
N GLN A 31 15.72 -8.14 16.56
CA GLN A 31 15.15 -7.87 15.24
C GLN A 31 15.14 -9.14 14.40
N MET A 32 14.21 -9.19 13.45
CA MET A 32 14.25 -10.21 12.39
C MET A 32 15.58 -10.10 11.63
N PRO A 33 16.25 -11.23 11.32
CA PRO A 33 17.44 -11.25 10.49
C PRO A 33 17.22 -10.50 9.18
N LEU A 34 18.20 -9.70 8.75
CA LEU A 34 18.08 -8.88 7.53
C LEU A 34 17.77 -9.70 6.29
N GLU A 35 18.33 -10.89 6.19
CA GLU A 35 18.10 -11.82 5.08
C GLU A 35 16.65 -12.32 5.05
N GLU A 36 16.09 -12.66 6.21
CA GLU A 36 14.68 -13.06 6.32
C GLU A 36 13.74 -11.89 6.03
N LYS A 37 14.07 -10.70 6.53
CA LYS A 37 13.34 -9.47 6.22
C LYS A 37 13.37 -9.13 4.74
N ALA A 38 14.51 -9.34 4.08
CA ALA A 38 14.66 -9.12 2.64
C ALA A 38 13.80 -10.11 1.84
N ARG A 39 13.77 -11.39 2.25
CA ARG A 39 12.94 -12.43 1.62
C ARG A 39 11.44 -12.12 1.67
N LEU A 40 10.97 -11.48 2.74
CA LEU A 40 9.56 -11.12 2.93
C LEU A 40 9.18 -9.79 2.25
N ALA A 41 10.14 -8.99 1.79
CA ALA A 41 9.88 -7.67 1.26
C ALA A 41 9.53 -7.71 -0.23
N ASN A 42 8.55 -6.90 -0.65
CA ASN A 42 8.26 -6.70 -2.08
C ASN A 42 9.38 -5.94 -2.80
N PHE A 43 10.10 -5.08 -2.07
CA PHE A 43 11.22 -4.30 -2.59
C PHE A 43 12.35 -4.29 -1.56
N VAL A 44 13.58 -4.51 -2.02
CA VAL A 44 14.80 -4.44 -1.22
C VAL A 44 15.67 -3.31 -1.78
N ILE A 45 16.24 -2.50 -0.89
CA ILE A 45 17.15 -1.40 -1.23
C ILE A 45 18.44 -1.68 -0.47
N ASP A 46 19.54 -1.79 -1.20
CA ASP A 46 20.87 -1.97 -0.65
C ASP A 46 21.49 -0.61 -0.29
N ASN A 47 21.96 -0.48 0.94
CA ASN A 47 22.63 0.72 1.47
C ASN A 47 24.08 0.43 1.89
N ASN A 48 24.70 -0.55 1.23
CA ASN A 48 26.13 -0.83 1.30
C ASN A 48 26.95 0.02 0.31
N GLY A 49 26.34 0.47 -0.78
CA GLY A 49 26.97 1.25 -1.84
C GLY A 49 27.05 2.76 -1.57
N SER A 50 27.25 3.53 -2.63
CA SER A 50 27.22 5.00 -2.56
C SER A 50 25.81 5.55 -2.30
N PHE A 51 25.74 6.81 -1.87
CA PHE A 51 24.46 7.49 -1.67
C PHE A 51 23.67 7.58 -2.99
N GLU A 52 24.37 7.79 -4.10
CA GLU A 52 23.86 7.90 -5.45
C GLU A 52 23.24 6.59 -5.92
N GLU A 53 23.92 5.45 -5.70
CA GLU A 53 23.40 4.12 -5.99
C GLU A 53 22.14 3.81 -5.17
N THR A 54 22.15 4.16 -3.89
CA THR A 54 20.98 3.99 -3.01
C THR A 54 19.82 4.86 -3.49
N ARG A 55 20.10 6.10 -3.90
CA ARG A 55 19.12 7.05 -4.41
C ARG A 55 18.49 6.57 -5.71
N GLU A 56 19.27 5.95 -6.59
CA GLU A 56 18.77 5.37 -7.83
C GLU A 56 17.81 4.19 -7.56
N GLN A 57 18.18 3.28 -6.66
CA GLN A 57 17.30 2.19 -6.24
C GLN A 57 15.99 2.70 -5.63
N VAL A 58 16.05 3.73 -4.79
CA VAL A 58 14.86 4.40 -4.23
C VAL A 58 13.98 4.97 -5.34
N ASN A 59 14.56 5.66 -6.31
CA ASN A 59 13.82 6.26 -7.43
C ASN A 59 13.10 5.19 -8.27
N GLN A 60 13.73 4.03 -8.49
CA GLN A 60 13.11 2.90 -9.20
C GLN A 60 11.88 2.37 -8.44
N VAL A 61 12.00 2.13 -7.13
CA VAL A 61 10.87 1.68 -6.29
C VAL A 61 9.74 2.70 -6.30
N VAL A 62 10.05 4.00 -6.18
CA VAL A 62 9.05 5.07 -6.22
C VAL A 62 8.34 5.12 -7.58
N ALA A 63 9.07 4.90 -8.68
CA ALA A 63 8.47 4.86 -10.02
C ALA A 63 7.47 3.71 -10.15
N VAL A 64 7.82 2.50 -9.67
CA VAL A 64 6.92 1.34 -9.65
C VAL A 64 5.66 1.63 -8.83
N LEU A 65 5.82 2.16 -7.61
CA LEU A 65 4.68 2.48 -6.73
C LEU A 65 3.78 3.58 -7.30
N LYS A 66 4.33 4.53 -8.04
CA LYS A 66 3.55 5.59 -8.72
C LYS A 66 2.84 5.09 -9.97
N ALA A 67 3.43 4.11 -10.68
CA ALA A 67 2.81 3.48 -11.84
C ALA A 67 1.59 2.64 -11.43
N ASP A 68 1.54 2.19 -10.18
CA ASP A 68 0.43 1.46 -9.57
C ASP A 68 -0.79 2.38 -9.31
N LYS A 69 -1.32 2.98 -10.38
CA LYS A 69 -2.57 3.79 -10.40
C LYS A 69 -3.83 2.94 -10.19
N PHE A 70 -3.66 1.67 -9.84
CA PHE A 70 -4.74 0.71 -9.64
C PHE A 70 -5.79 1.23 -8.63
N HIS A 71 -5.34 1.90 -7.56
CA HIS A 71 -6.25 2.50 -6.57
C HIS A 71 -7.11 3.66 -7.12
N LEU A 72 -6.61 4.44 -8.08
CA LEU A 72 -7.38 5.52 -8.71
C LEU A 72 -8.39 4.98 -9.73
N GLN A 73 -8.00 3.99 -10.53
CA GLN A 73 -8.88 3.36 -11.51
C GLN A 73 -10.04 2.62 -10.82
N ASN A 74 -9.77 1.92 -9.71
CA ASN A 74 -10.81 1.24 -8.93
C ASN A 74 -11.80 2.21 -8.29
N LYS A 75 -11.35 3.39 -7.83
CA LYS A 75 -12.25 4.38 -7.22
C LYS A 75 -13.30 4.90 -8.21
N ASN A 76 -12.91 5.15 -9.47
CA ASN A 76 -13.83 5.61 -10.50
C ASN A 76 -14.82 4.51 -10.91
N SER A 77 -14.35 3.26 -11.02
CA SER A 77 -15.21 2.10 -11.33
C SER A 77 -16.26 1.84 -10.24
N ILE A 78 -15.90 1.97 -8.96
CA ILE A 78 -16.82 1.83 -7.83
C ILE A 78 -17.87 2.95 -7.82
N LEU A 79 -17.46 4.19 -8.10
CA LEU A 79 -18.39 5.30 -8.16
C LEU A 79 -19.38 5.13 -9.33
N PHE A 80 -18.91 4.67 -10.49
CA PHE A 80 -19.77 4.41 -11.64
C PHE A 80 -20.79 3.30 -11.37
N SER A 81 -20.37 2.19 -10.76
CA SER A 81 -21.27 1.08 -10.44
C SER A 81 -22.35 1.49 -9.44
N TYR A 82 -22.01 2.32 -8.44
CA TYR A 82 -22.98 2.86 -7.48
C TYR A 82 -24.02 3.77 -8.15
N ASN A 83 -23.59 4.66 -9.04
CA ASN A 83 -24.50 5.54 -9.78
C ASN A 83 -25.45 4.75 -10.70
N LEU A 84 -24.94 3.72 -11.38
CA LEU A 84 -25.76 2.84 -12.22
C LEU A 84 -26.82 2.09 -11.41
N PHE A 85 -26.44 1.62 -10.22
CA PHE A 85 -27.36 0.94 -9.30
C PHE A 85 -28.47 1.87 -8.78
N ILE A 86 -28.15 3.12 -8.44
CA ILE A 86 -29.16 4.12 -8.05
C ILE A 86 -30.13 4.38 -9.22
N LEU A 87 -29.62 4.58 -10.43
CA LEU A 87 -30.45 4.80 -11.61
C LEU A 87 -31.38 3.62 -11.89
N LEU A 88 -30.90 2.40 -11.71
CA LEU A 88 -31.72 1.19 -11.84
C LEU A 88 -32.85 1.15 -10.82
N ILE A 89 -32.58 1.48 -9.55
CA ILE A 89 -33.62 1.55 -8.51
C ILE A 89 -34.67 2.59 -8.86
N ILE A 90 -34.25 3.79 -9.29
CA ILE A 90 -35.17 4.86 -9.70
C ILE A 90 -36.05 4.39 -10.87
N TYR A 91 -35.46 3.76 -11.88
CA TYR A 91 -36.17 3.23 -13.03
C TYR A 91 -37.23 2.18 -12.64
N LEU A 92 -36.86 1.22 -11.77
CA LEU A 92 -37.79 0.20 -11.26
C LEU A 92 -38.94 0.82 -10.44
N CYS A 93 -38.64 1.82 -9.61
CA CYS A 93 -39.65 2.58 -8.88
C CYS A 93 -40.60 3.33 -9.82
N CYS A 94 -40.08 3.98 -10.86
CA CYS A 94 -40.88 4.65 -11.88
C CYS A 94 -41.78 3.67 -12.65
N LEU A 95 -41.27 2.50 -13.03
CA LEU A 95 -42.08 1.44 -13.66
C LEU A 95 -43.21 0.98 -12.75
N GLY A 96 -42.93 0.72 -11.47
CA GLY A 96 -43.94 0.34 -10.50
C GLY A 96 -44.98 1.44 -10.25
N TYR A 97 -44.59 2.71 -10.35
CA TYR A 97 -45.50 3.85 -10.23
C TYR A 97 -46.40 4.00 -11.48
N LEU A 98 -45.84 3.83 -12.67
CA LEU A 98 -46.58 3.85 -13.94
C LEU A 98 -47.60 2.72 -14.04
N ASP A 99 -47.28 1.54 -13.49
CA ASP A 99 -48.20 0.41 -13.47
C ASP A 99 -49.38 0.65 -12.51
N LYS A 100 -49.10 1.17 -11.30
CA LYS A 100 -50.15 1.55 -10.33
C LYS A 100 -51.08 2.65 -10.86
N THR A 101 -50.55 3.63 -11.57
CA THR A 101 -51.35 4.74 -12.15
C THR A 101 -52.23 4.26 -13.30
N LYS A 102 -51.76 3.35 -14.16
CA LYS A 102 -52.59 2.70 -15.18
C LYS A 102 -53.74 1.90 -14.56
N VAL A 103 -53.47 1.07 -13.54
CA VAL A 103 -54.51 0.28 -12.85
C VAL A 103 -55.56 1.17 -12.17
N SER A 104 -55.15 2.32 -11.62
CA SER A 104 -56.06 3.31 -11.03
C SER A 104 -56.96 4.00 -12.07
N ASN A 105 -56.42 4.40 -13.22
CA ASN A 105 -57.17 5.04 -14.31
C ASN A 105 -58.13 4.08 -15.04
N VAL A 106 -57.86 2.77 -15.04
CA VAL A 106 -58.76 1.77 -15.64
C VAL A 106 -59.95 1.42 -14.73
N LYS A 107 -59.86 1.71 -13.42
CA LYS A 107 -60.94 1.48 -12.44
C LYS A 107 -61.87 2.68 -12.22
N LYS A 108 -61.62 3.81 -12.90
CA LYS A 108 -62.52 4.97 -12.96
C LYS A 108 -63.31 4.94 -14.26
#